data_AF-A0A1N7FN94-F1
#
_entry.id   AF-A0A1N7FN94-F1
#
_cell.length_a   1.000
_cell.length_b   1.000
_cell.length_c   1.000
_cell.angle_alpha   90.00
_cell.angle_beta   90.00
_cell.angle_gamma   90.00
#
_symmetry.space_group_name_H-M   'P 1'
#
loop_
_entity.id
_entity.type
_entity.pdbx_description
1 polymer ?
#
loop_
_entity_poly.entity_id
_entity_poly.type
_entity_poly.pdbx_seq_one_letter_code
_entity_poly.pdbx_strand_id
1 'polypeptide(L)'
;MMSTSVSRTDTASTVRTPALSQDVAFELLSCRRRRYVLHYLKQTDGVATLRELVSHVAAWENGISTAEVTYEQRTRVYTALRQSHLPKLDDGGVVSFDADRGIVALTDAASELEVYLDVVPHDDIPWSKYYVGLGVLCTGFIAGMWAGLLPFSLIPPLIGTSLVTALFTLSAVAHVYHDNRMRLGMSGEPPNGTGGEGA
;
A
#
# COMPACT_ATOMS: atom_id res chain seq x y z
N MET A 1 -65.97 13.16 14.48
CA MET A 1 -64.95 14.21 14.25
C MET A 1 -63.94 14.05 15.39
N MET A 2 -62.66 13.75 15.21
CA MET A 2 -61.71 14.14 14.18
C MET A 2 -60.69 13.00 13.94
N SER A 3 -60.34 12.82 12.67
CA SER A 3 -59.36 11.88 12.15
C SER A 3 -57.93 12.34 12.42
N THR A 4 -57.02 11.40 12.67
CA THR A 4 -55.56 11.60 12.55
C THR A 4 -54.94 10.24 12.23
N SER A 5 -54.92 9.84 10.96
CA SER A 5 -53.84 10.04 9.96
C SER A 5 -52.58 9.25 10.28
N VAL A 6 -52.56 8.00 9.79
CA VAL A 6 -51.36 7.17 9.60
C VAL A 6 -50.52 7.81 8.48
N SER A 7 -49.33 8.29 8.80
CA SER A 7 -48.36 8.71 7.78
C SER A 7 -47.39 7.57 7.54
N ARG A 8 -47.64 6.83 6.45
CA ARG A 8 -46.74 5.86 5.84
C ARG A 8 -45.69 6.66 5.06
N THR A 9 -44.47 6.73 5.57
CA THR A 9 -43.32 7.16 4.76
C THR A 9 -42.80 5.96 4.00
N ASP A 10 -43.25 5.82 2.75
CA ASP A 10 -42.52 5.09 1.70
C ASP A 10 -41.19 5.81 1.47
N THR A 11 -40.13 5.35 2.12
CA THR A 11 -38.78 5.76 1.75
C THR A 11 -38.35 4.85 0.60
N ALA A 12 -38.44 5.39 -0.61
CA ALA A 12 -37.91 4.78 -1.83
C ALA A 12 -36.46 4.32 -1.61
N SER A 13 -36.22 3.01 -1.72
CA SER A 13 -34.88 2.44 -1.79
C SER A 13 -34.22 2.88 -3.09
N THR A 14 -33.40 3.92 -3.04
CA THR A 14 -32.41 4.18 -4.07
C THR A 14 -31.46 2.98 -4.11
N VAL A 15 -31.53 2.19 -5.19
CA VAL A 15 -30.51 1.19 -5.50
C VAL A 15 -29.20 1.95 -5.74
N ARG A 16 -28.40 2.08 -4.68
CA ARG A 16 -27.00 2.43 -4.79
C ARG A 16 -26.29 1.13 -5.19
N THR A 17 -25.71 1.08 -6.38
CA THR A 17 -24.59 0.16 -6.63
C THR A 17 -23.63 0.33 -5.45
N PRO A 18 -23.27 -0.73 -4.72
CA PRO A 18 -22.55 -0.58 -3.47
C PRO A 18 -21.16 -0.04 -3.79
N ALA A 19 -20.99 1.27 -3.66
CA ALA A 19 -19.68 1.88 -3.68
C ALA A 19 -18.83 1.16 -2.61
N LEU A 20 -17.65 0.68 -2.97
CA LEU A 20 -16.76 0.01 -2.03
C LEU A 20 -16.54 0.91 -0.82
N SER A 21 -16.97 0.47 0.35
CA SER A 21 -16.78 1.27 1.57
C SER A 21 -15.29 1.46 1.82
N GLN A 22 -14.90 2.65 2.30
CA GLN A 22 -13.51 2.99 2.57
C GLN A 22 -12.83 1.96 3.47
N ASP A 23 -13.51 1.46 4.51
CA ASP A 23 -12.95 0.48 5.43
C ASP A 23 -12.64 -0.85 4.74
N VAL A 24 -13.51 -1.32 3.86
CA VAL A 24 -13.29 -2.52 3.04
C VAL A 24 -12.14 -2.31 2.07
N ALA A 25 -12.06 -1.15 1.41
CA ALA A 25 -10.94 -0.79 0.54
C ALA A 25 -9.60 -0.82 1.30
N PHE A 26 -9.53 -0.20 2.48
CA PHE A 26 -8.34 -0.23 3.35
C PHE A 26 -8.00 -1.65 3.81
N GLU A 27 -8.99 -2.45 4.20
CA GLU A 27 -8.77 -3.84 4.58
C GLU A 27 -8.15 -4.62 3.42
N LEU A 28 -8.71 -4.51 2.21
CA LEU A 28 -8.20 -5.21 1.02
C LEU A 28 -6.79 -4.72 0.64
N LEU A 29 -6.51 -3.41 0.71
CA LEU A 29 -5.19 -2.87 0.34
C LEU A 29 -4.11 -3.05 1.42
N SER A 30 -4.48 -3.37 2.66
CA SER A 30 -3.52 -3.56 3.77
C SER A 30 -2.49 -4.67 3.53
N CYS A 31 -2.76 -5.64 2.64
CA CYS A 31 -1.85 -6.74 2.36
C CYS A 31 -1.06 -6.51 1.07
N ARG A 32 0.27 -6.59 1.17
CA ARG A 32 1.23 -6.45 0.05
C ARG A 32 0.91 -7.38 -1.12
N ARG A 33 0.58 -8.65 -0.85
CA ARG A 33 0.22 -9.63 -1.89
C ARG A 33 -1.05 -9.25 -2.66
N ARG A 34 -2.07 -8.72 -1.99
CA ARG A 34 -3.31 -8.26 -2.66
C ARG A 34 -3.03 -7.04 -3.54
N ARG A 35 -2.20 -6.10 -3.08
CA ARG A 35 -1.73 -4.98 -3.90
C ARG A 35 -0.99 -5.44 -5.16
N TYR A 36 -0.11 -6.43 -5.03
CA TYR A 36 0.60 -7.00 -6.19
C TYR A 36 -0.32 -7.66 -7.21
N VAL A 37 -1.32 -8.41 -6.77
CA VAL A 37 -2.33 -8.99 -7.68
C VAL A 37 -3.03 -7.90 -8.47
N LEU A 38 -3.56 -6.87 -7.79
CA LEU A 38 -4.27 -5.78 -8.44
C LEU A 38 -3.36 -5.01 -9.40
N HIS A 39 -2.12 -4.77 -9.00
CA HIS A 39 -1.12 -4.10 -9.84
C HIS A 39 -0.80 -4.90 -11.11
N TYR A 40 -0.66 -6.22 -11.00
CA TYR A 40 -0.42 -7.08 -12.16
C TYR A 40 -1.62 -7.08 -13.11
N LEU A 41 -2.84 -7.26 -12.59
CA LEU A 41 -4.05 -7.27 -13.41
C LEU A 41 -4.23 -5.93 -14.15
N LYS A 42 -3.92 -4.80 -13.50
CA LYS A 42 -3.98 -3.48 -14.15
C LYS A 42 -2.98 -3.33 -15.31
N GLN A 43 -1.85 -4.03 -15.27
CA GLN A 43 -0.89 -4.05 -16.37
C GLN A 43 -1.29 -5.01 -17.50
N THR A 44 -2.20 -5.96 -17.25
CA THR A 44 -2.57 -7.04 -18.18
C THR A 44 -4.07 -7.00 -18.48
N ASP A 45 -4.55 -5.85 -18.98
CA ASP A 45 -5.93 -5.62 -19.42
C ASP A 45 -7.03 -6.12 -18.45
N GLY A 46 -6.70 -6.22 -17.16
CA GLY A 46 -7.59 -6.68 -16.11
C GLY A 46 -7.80 -8.19 -16.01
N VAL A 47 -7.09 -9.05 -16.76
CA VAL A 47 -7.30 -10.52 -16.70
C VAL A 47 -5.97 -11.28 -16.69
N ALA A 48 -5.83 -12.24 -15.79
CA ALA A 48 -4.65 -13.11 -15.72
C ALA A 48 -4.96 -14.51 -15.17
N THR A 49 -4.06 -15.46 -15.42
CA THR A 49 -4.09 -16.76 -14.76
C THR A 49 -3.46 -16.70 -13.37
N LEU A 50 -3.92 -17.55 -12.46
CA LEU A 50 -3.31 -17.75 -11.15
C LEU A 50 -1.81 -18.09 -11.27
N ARG A 51 -1.43 -18.84 -12.30
CA ARG A 51 -0.03 -19.22 -12.53
C ARG A 51 0.87 -18.02 -12.86
N GLU A 52 0.37 -17.11 -13.69
CA GLU A 52 1.05 -15.85 -14.02
C GLU A 52 1.16 -14.97 -12.78
N LEU A 53 0.04 -14.76 -12.09
CA LEU A 53 0.02 -14.00 -10.83
C LEU A 53 1.03 -14.53 -9.82
N VAL A 54 1.06 -15.84 -9.59
CA VAL A 54 2.02 -16.45 -8.66
C VAL A 54 3.45 -16.18 -9.07
N SER A 55 3.77 -16.28 -10.36
CA SER A 55 5.13 -16.10 -10.86
C SER A 55 5.60 -14.66 -10.69
N HIS A 56 4.75 -13.69 -11.04
CA HIS A 56 5.08 -12.27 -10.92
C HIS A 56 5.07 -11.77 -9.48
N VAL A 57 4.08 -12.19 -8.68
CA VAL A 57 4.03 -11.87 -7.25
C VAL A 57 5.26 -12.44 -6.53
N ALA A 58 5.65 -13.69 -6.79
CA ALA A 58 6.85 -14.28 -6.20
C ALA A 58 8.14 -13.55 -6.62
N ALA A 59 8.23 -13.14 -7.89
CA ALA A 59 9.35 -12.35 -8.39
C ALA A 59 9.47 -11.01 -7.65
N TRP A 60 8.37 -10.25 -7.55
CA TRP A 60 8.34 -8.97 -6.83
C TRP A 60 8.57 -9.11 -5.33
N GLU A 61 8.09 -10.18 -4.70
CA GLU A 61 8.32 -10.41 -3.27
C GLU A 61 9.80 -10.62 -2.94
N ASN A 62 10.56 -11.20 -3.86
CA ASN A 62 11.95 -11.56 -3.65
C ASN A 62 12.93 -10.62 -4.39
N GLY A 63 12.43 -9.66 -5.19
CA GLY A 63 13.26 -8.72 -5.94
C GLY A 63 14.09 -9.37 -7.05
N ILE A 64 13.57 -10.41 -7.68
CA ILE A 64 14.24 -11.22 -8.71
C ILE A 64 13.41 -11.27 -10.00
N SER A 65 13.98 -11.78 -11.09
CA SER A 65 13.19 -12.04 -12.30
C SER A 65 12.27 -13.26 -12.15
N THR A 66 11.21 -13.34 -12.96
CA THR A 66 10.30 -14.49 -12.95
C THR A 66 11.00 -15.82 -13.31
N ALA A 67 12.10 -15.77 -14.07
CA ALA A 67 12.93 -16.92 -14.42
C ALA A 67 13.72 -17.47 -13.22
N GLU A 68 14.05 -16.62 -12.25
CA GLU A 68 14.83 -16.97 -11.06
C GLU A 68 13.95 -17.45 -9.89
N VAL A 69 12.62 -17.37 -10.02
CA VAL A 69 11.69 -17.81 -8.98
C VAL A 69 11.81 -19.31 -8.75
N THR A 70 12.22 -19.68 -7.54
CA THR A 70 12.34 -21.08 -7.11
C THR A 70 10.98 -21.76 -6.96
N TYR A 71 10.98 -23.09 -7.02
CA TYR A 71 9.79 -23.90 -6.80
C TYR A 71 9.15 -23.63 -5.42
N GLU A 72 9.96 -23.47 -4.38
CA GLU A 72 9.48 -23.23 -3.02
C GLU A 72 8.80 -21.86 -2.90
N GLN A 73 9.42 -20.80 -3.44
CA GLN A 73 8.81 -19.45 -3.48
C GLN A 73 7.49 -19.48 -4.24
N ARG A 74 7.45 -20.12 -5.41
CA ARG A 74 6.24 -20.28 -6.22
C ARG A 74 5.13 -20.99 -5.44
N THR A 75 5.45 -22.09 -4.77
CA THR A 75 4.48 -22.89 -4.01
C THR A 75 3.91 -22.10 -2.84
N ARG A 76 4.76 -21.37 -2.10
CA ARG A 76 4.30 -20.53 -0.97
C ARG A 76 3.33 -19.44 -1.43
N VAL A 77 3.64 -18.76 -2.54
CA VAL A 77 2.77 -17.71 -3.09
C VAL A 77 1.49 -18.32 -3.66
N TYR A 78 1.56 -19.44 -4.38
CA TYR A 78 0.39 -20.14 -4.91
C TYR A 78 -0.63 -20.47 -3.82
N THR A 79 -0.19 -21.12 -2.75
CA THR A 79 -1.07 -21.50 -1.64
C THR A 79 -1.72 -20.27 -1.00
N ALA A 80 -0.93 -19.22 -0.74
CA ALA A 80 -1.44 -18.00 -0.13
C ALA A 80 -2.44 -17.26 -1.03
N LEU A 81 -2.14 -17.12 -2.33
CA LEU A 81 -3.04 -16.48 -3.28
C LEU A 81 -4.36 -17.25 -3.37
N ARG A 82 -4.29 -18.57 -3.56
CA ARG A 82 -5.48 -19.40 -3.75
C ARG A 82 -6.36 -19.49 -2.51
N GLN A 83 -5.79 -19.57 -1.31
CA GLN A 83 -6.55 -19.84 -0.09
C GLN A 83 -6.97 -18.59 0.68
N SER A 84 -6.27 -17.47 0.53
CA SER A 84 -6.47 -16.30 1.38
C SER A 84 -6.66 -15.00 0.59
N HIS A 85 -5.78 -14.73 -0.38
CA HIS A 85 -5.77 -13.41 -1.00
C HIS A 85 -6.82 -13.25 -2.09
N LEU A 86 -6.94 -14.20 -3.01
CA LEU A 86 -7.92 -14.14 -4.09
C LEU A 86 -9.35 -14.30 -3.57
N PRO A 87 -9.68 -15.25 -2.66
CA PRO A 87 -11.01 -15.30 -2.08
C PRO A 87 -11.42 -14.00 -1.39
N LYS A 88 -10.52 -13.36 -0.64
CA LYS A 88 -10.84 -12.06 0.00
C LYS A 88 -11.06 -10.93 -1.01
N LEU A 89 -10.31 -10.89 -2.10
CA LEU A 89 -10.51 -9.89 -3.16
C LEU A 89 -11.83 -10.12 -3.91
N ASP A 90 -12.22 -11.39 -4.06
CA ASP A 90 -13.47 -11.84 -4.68
C ASP A 90 -14.68 -11.52 -3.79
N ASP A 91 -14.60 -11.85 -2.49
CA ASP A 91 -15.59 -11.47 -1.47
C ASP A 91 -15.78 -9.95 -1.39
N GLY A 92 -14.68 -9.21 -1.56
CA GLY A 92 -14.66 -7.76 -1.63
C GLY A 92 -15.21 -7.20 -2.95
N GLY A 93 -15.50 -8.04 -3.94
CA GLY A 93 -16.06 -7.67 -5.24
C GLY A 93 -15.09 -6.94 -6.17
N VAL A 94 -13.80 -6.88 -5.85
CA VAL A 94 -12.77 -6.13 -6.61
C VAL A 94 -12.19 -6.97 -7.75
N VAL A 95 -12.12 -8.27 -7.54
CA VAL A 95 -11.77 -9.25 -8.58
C VAL A 95 -12.87 -10.29 -8.67
N SER A 96 -12.93 -11.01 -9.79
CA SER A 96 -13.62 -12.27 -9.90
C SER A 96 -12.57 -13.38 -9.95
N PHE A 97 -12.62 -14.33 -9.01
CA PHE A 97 -11.70 -15.47 -8.98
C PHE A 97 -12.42 -16.80 -9.26
N ASP A 98 -12.11 -17.39 -10.41
CA ASP A 98 -12.51 -18.75 -10.74
C ASP A 98 -11.43 -19.74 -10.27
N ALA A 99 -11.68 -20.42 -9.15
CA ALA A 99 -10.72 -21.34 -8.53
C ALA A 99 -10.52 -22.66 -9.31
N ASP A 100 -11.49 -23.03 -10.16
CA ASP A 100 -11.46 -24.25 -10.97
C ASP A 100 -10.66 -24.01 -12.26
N ARG A 101 -10.91 -22.87 -12.91
CA ARG A 101 -10.19 -22.46 -14.12
C ARG A 101 -8.88 -21.76 -13.83
N GLY A 102 -8.68 -21.31 -12.59
CA GLY A 102 -7.50 -20.54 -12.18
C GLY A 102 -7.40 -19.19 -12.89
N ILE A 103 -8.53 -18.55 -13.16
CA ILE A 103 -8.61 -17.25 -13.85
C ILE A 103 -9.01 -16.18 -12.83
N VAL A 104 -8.34 -15.04 -12.91
CA VAL A 104 -8.63 -13.86 -12.09
C VAL A 104 -8.88 -12.69 -13.02
N ALA A 105 -9.98 -11.97 -12.82
CA ALA A 105 -10.33 -10.78 -13.58
C ALA A 105 -10.64 -9.60 -12.65
N LEU A 106 -10.29 -8.37 -13.02
CA LEU A 106 -10.79 -7.17 -12.35
C LEU A 106 -12.28 -7.00 -12.64
N THR A 107 -13.01 -6.50 -11.65
CA THR A 107 -14.40 -6.07 -11.81
C THR A 107 -14.47 -4.56 -12.02
N ASP A 108 -15.65 -4.05 -12.38
CA ASP A 108 -15.88 -2.60 -12.47
C ASP A 108 -15.67 -1.89 -11.11
N ALA A 109 -15.87 -2.59 -10.00
CA ALA A 109 -15.62 -2.06 -8.65
C ALA A 109 -14.12 -1.83 -8.39
N ALA A 110 -13.23 -2.46 -9.15
CA ALA A 110 -11.80 -2.20 -9.04
C ALA A 110 -11.45 -0.74 -9.37
N SER A 111 -12.19 -0.09 -10.27
CA SER A 111 -12.01 1.32 -10.62
C SER A 111 -12.27 2.26 -9.44
N GLU A 112 -13.17 1.88 -8.51
CA GLU A 112 -13.40 2.65 -7.28
C GLU A 112 -12.24 2.51 -6.29
N LEU A 113 -11.57 1.34 -6.30
CA LEU A 113 -10.38 1.08 -5.49
C LEU A 113 -9.15 1.83 -6.01
N GLU A 114 -9.12 2.22 -7.29
CA GLU A 114 -8.00 2.96 -7.90
C GLU A 114 -7.72 4.29 -7.20
N VAL A 115 -8.78 4.99 -6.78
CA VAL A 115 -8.66 6.24 -6.01
C VAL A 115 -7.89 6.03 -4.70
N TYR A 116 -7.95 4.83 -4.13
CA TYR A 116 -7.22 4.45 -2.91
C TYR A 116 -5.86 3.82 -3.18
N LEU A 117 -5.66 3.17 -4.34
CA LEU A 117 -4.38 2.59 -4.77
C LEU A 117 -3.37 3.67 -5.17
N ASP A 118 -3.81 4.74 -5.84
CA ASP A 118 -2.95 5.87 -6.25
C ASP A 118 -2.46 6.72 -5.07
N VAL A 119 -2.93 6.43 -3.85
CA VAL A 119 -2.59 7.16 -2.62
C VAL A 119 -1.54 6.45 -1.75
N VAL A 120 -1.10 5.22 -2.09
CA VAL A 120 -0.32 4.42 -1.13
C VAL A 120 0.95 3.77 -1.71
N PRO A 121 2.10 4.48 -1.68
CA PRO A 121 3.38 3.83 -1.41
C PRO A 121 3.41 3.48 0.09
N HIS A 122 3.29 2.21 0.46
CA HIS A 122 3.52 1.72 1.84
C HIS A 122 4.32 0.42 1.80
N ASP A 123 5.63 0.57 1.92
CA ASP A 123 6.47 -0.19 2.84
C ASP A 123 7.33 0.87 3.54
N ASP A 124 6.80 1.53 4.57
CA ASP A 124 7.57 2.32 5.55
C ASP A 124 6.68 2.69 6.75
N ILE A 125 7.27 2.79 7.94
CA ILE A 125 6.62 3.39 9.11
C ILE A 125 6.06 4.75 8.68
N PRO A 126 4.78 5.10 8.96
CA PRO A 126 4.21 6.38 8.54
C PRO A 126 5.11 7.51 9.05
N TRP A 127 5.82 8.15 8.13
CA TRP A 127 6.82 9.16 8.47
C TRP A 127 6.24 10.27 9.34
N SER A 128 4.94 10.57 9.17
CA SER A 128 4.18 11.45 10.05
C SER A 128 4.24 11.05 11.53
N LYS A 129 4.06 9.77 11.88
CA LYS A 129 4.15 9.28 13.26
C LYS A 129 5.58 9.36 13.81
N TYR A 130 6.57 9.06 12.96
CA TYR A 130 7.98 9.20 13.31
C TYR A 130 8.36 10.66 13.60
N TYR A 131 7.98 11.60 12.72
CA TYR A 131 8.24 13.03 12.91
C TYR A 131 7.44 13.63 14.06
N VAL A 132 6.20 13.16 14.31
CA VAL A 132 5.43 13.55 15.51
C VAL A 132 6.14 13.09 16.77
N GLY A 133 6.60 11.84 16.85
CA GLY A 133 7.35 11.34 18.00
C GLY A 133 8.68 12.07 18.21
N LEU A 134 9.42 12.29 17.13
CA LEU A 134 10.68 13.04 17.14
C LEU A 134 10.47 14.50 17.57
N GLY A 135 9.43 15.15 17.06
CA GLY A 135 9.04 16.50 17.41
C GLY A 135 8.67 16.62 18.89
N VAL A 136 7.80 15.73 19.39
CA VAL A 136 7.43 15.69 20.81
C VAL A 136 8.65 15.52 21.71
N LEU A 137 9.60 14.65 21.33
CA LEU A 137 10.85 14.44 22.06
C LEU A 137 11.71 15.70 22.08
N CYS A 138 11.94 16.32 20.92
CA CYS A 138 12.75 17.54 20.81
C CYS A 138 12.10 18.73 21.55
N THR A 139 10.78 18.91 21.43
CA THR A 139 10.03 19.95 22.13
C THR A 139 10.08 19.74 23.64
N GLY A 140 9.90 18.51 24.11
CA GLY A 140 10.01 18.17 25.54
C GLY A 140 11.41 18.46 26.09
N PHE A 141 12.45 18.15 25.33
CA PHE A 141 13.84 18.46 25.69
C PHE A 141 14.08 19.97 25.83
N ILE A 142 13.66 20.77 24.83
CA ILE A 142 13.81 22.23 24.86
C ILE A 142 12.98 22.86 25.99
N ALA A 143 11.75 22.38 26.21
CA ALA A 143 10.90 22.83 27.31
C ALA A 143 11.54 22.52 28.68
N GLY A 144 12.16 21.34 28.82
CA GLY A 144 12.94 20.96 30.01
C GLY A 144 14.10 21.91 30.29
N MET A 145 14.83 22.32 29.25
CA MET A 145 15.91 23.31 29.37
C MET A 145 15.39 24.70 29.75
N TRP A 146 14.31 25.17 29.13
CA TRP A 146 13.68 26.46 29.44
C TRP A 146 13.15 26.53 30.87
N ALA A 147 12.54 25.45 31.35
CA ALA A 147 12.03 25.35 32.71
C ALA A 147 13.13 25.20 33.77
N GLY A 148 14.39 24.99 33.37
CA GLY A 148 15.50 24.78 34.30
C GLY A 148 15.37 23.47 35.10
N LEU A 149 14.65 22.48 34.58
CA LEU A 149 14.45 21.18 35.22
C LEU A 149 15.77 20.39 35.26
N LEU A 150 16.05 19.69 36.35
CA LEU A 150 17.17 18.72 36.38
C LEU A 150 16.79 17.48 35.54
N PRO A 151 17.71 16.89 34.75
CA PRO A 151 19.12 17.26 34.56
C PRO A 151 19.37 18.34 33.49
N PHE A 152 18.33 18.83 32.81
CA PHE A 152 18.43 19.73 31.66
C PHE A 152 19.07 21.09 31.96
N SER A 153 18.94 21.60 33.19
CA SER A 153 19.60 22.85 33.63
C SER A 153 21.12 22.76 33.71
N LEU A 154 21.69 21.55 33.75
CA LEU A 154 23.14 21.32 33.73
C LEU A 154 23.72 21.40 32.31
N ILE A 155 22.86 21.42 31.28
CA ILE A 155 23.27 21.37 29.88
C ILE A 155 23.39 22.81 29.36
N PRO A 156 24.57 23.25 28.89
CA PRO A 156 24.73 24.55 28.26
C PRO A 156 23.78 24.71 27.05
N PRO A 157 23.14 25.89 26.85
CA PRO A 157 22.17 26.10 25.78
C PRO A 157 22.69 25.72 24.39
N LEU A 158 23.96 26.04 24.08
CA LEU A 158 24.60 25.71 22.81
C LEU A 158 24.76 24.19 22.59
N ILE A 159 24.98 23.42 23.66
CA ILE A 159 25.11 21.96 23.59
C ILE A 159 23.73 21.33 23.39
N GLY A 160 22.70 21.83 24.09
CA GLY A 160 21.33 21.35 23.92
C GLY A 160 20.78 21.59 22.51
N THR A 161 20.96 22.80 21.96
CA THR A 161 20.47 23.13 20.61
C THR A 161 21.22 22.39 19.51
N SER A 162 22.54 22.16 19.68
CA SER A 162 23.32 21.37 18.74
C SER A 162 22.90 19.90 18.71
N LEU A 163 22.56 19.29 19.84
CA LEU A 163 22.02 17.92 19.89
C LEU A 163 20.70 17.78 19.13
N VAL A 164 19.76 18.71 19.35
CA VAL A 164 18.47 18.71 18.63
C VAL A 164 18.67 18.90 17.14
N THR A 165 19.55 19.84 16.75
CA THR A 165 19.85 20.11 15.34
C THR A 165 20.54 18.92 14.67
N ALA A 166 21.48 18.28 15.35
CA ALA A 166 22.17 17.09 14.87
C ALA A 166 21.18 15.93 14.66
N LEU A 167 20.27 15.71 15.62
CA LEU A 167 19.25 14.67 15.52
C LEU A 167 18.31 14.90 14.33
N PHE A 168 17.87 16.14 14.11
CA PHE A 168 17.04 16.50 12.96
C PHE A 168 17.79 16.33 11.64
N THR A 169 19.06 16.74 11.59
CA THR A 169 19.91 16.63 10.40
C THR A 169 20.22 15.18 10.05
N LEU A 170 20.57 14.35 11.03
CA LEU A 170 20.78 12.91 10.87
C LEU A 170 19.50 12.21 10.38
N SER A 171 18.35 12.58 10.93
CA SER A 171 17.05 12.09 10.50
C SER A 171 16.74 12.46 9.04
N ALA A 172 16.99 13.71 8.64
CA ALA A 172 16.81 14.17 7.27
C ALA A 172 17.77 13.47 6.29
N VAL A 173 19.03 13.29 6.66
CA VAL A 173 20.02 12.56 5.83
C VAL A 173 19.64 11.09 5.68
N ALA A 174 19.23 10.44 6.77
CA ALA A 174 18.73 9.07 6.72
C ALA A 174 17.50 8.95 5.81
N HIS A 175 16.59 9.91 5.87
CA HIS A 175 15.41 9.97 5.01
C HIS A 175 15.78 10.13 3.53
N VAL A 176 16.69 11.06 3.20
CA VAL A 176 17.20 11.24 1.83
C VAL A 176 17.89 9.97 1.31
N TYR A 177 18.68 9.30 2.16
CA TYR A 177 19.38 8.08 1.77
C TYR A 177 18.43 6.88 1.59
N HIS A 178 17.35 6.81 2.38
CA HIS A 178 16.31 5.79 2.25
C HIS A 178 15.47 5.99 0.98
N ASP A 179 15.06 7.23 0.71
CA ASP A 179 14.26 7.60 -0.46
C ASP A 179 15.03 7.40 -1.77
N ASN A 180 16.33 7.71 -1.78
CA ASN A 180 17.20 7.44 -2.94
C ASN A 180 17.40 5.94 -3.21
N ARG A 181 17.37 5.09 -2.17
CA ARG A 181 17.45 3.63 -2.33
C ARG A 181 16.18 3.03 -2.92
N MET A 182 15.03 3.66 -2.69
CA MET A 182 13.74 3.26 -3.27
C MET A 182 13.50 3.80 -4.68
N ARG A 183 14.23 4.84 -5.10
CA ARG A 183 14.16 5.42 -6.45
C ARG A 183 15.03 4.72 -7.52
N LEU A 184 15.78 3.67 -7.17
CA LEU A 184 16.53 2.89 -8.15
C LEU A 184 15.63 1.82 -8.80
N GLY A 185 14.95 2.24 -9.86
CA GLY A 185 14.16 1.39 -10.76
C GLY A 185 13.44 2.13 -11.91
N MET A 186 13.46 3.47 -11.92
CA MET A 186 12.83 4.28 -12.99
C MET A 186 13.84 4.82 -14.02
N SER A 187 14.68 3.94 -14.58
CA SER A 187 15.53 4.26 -15.74
C SER A 187 15.57 3.11 -16.76
N GLY A 188 14.60 3.09 -17.70
CA GLY A 188 14.63 2.50 -19.06
C GLY A 188 14.46 0.98 -19.22
N GLU A 189 13.69 0.42 -20.18
CA GLU A 189 12.91 0.97 -21.31
C GLU A 189 11.79 -0.01 -21.79
N PRO A 190 10.61 0.49 -22.21
CA PRO A 190 9.83 -0.14 -23.31
C PRO A 190 9.29 0.91 -24.34
N PRO A 191 8.74 0.56 -25.52
CA PRO A 191 8.92 -0.62 -26.40
C PRO A 191 8.98 -0.31 -27.95
N ASN A 192 9.35 -1.36 -28.72
CA ASN A 192 9.19 -1.62 -30.18
C ASN A 192 10.18 -0.92 -31.15
N GLY A 193 10.82 -1.57 -32.13
CA GLY A 193 10.77 -2.93 -32.67
C GLY A 193 11.15 -2.87 -34.16
N THR A 194 12.08 -3.71 -34.64
CA THR A 194 12.20 -4.18 -36.05
C THR A 194 13.36 -5.15 -36.21
N GLY A 195 13.08 -6.32 -36.81
CA GLY A 195 14.03 -7.17 -37.57
C GLY A 195 14.99 -8.00 -36.71
N GLY A 196 15.08 -9.32 -36.80
CA GLY A 196 14.90 -10.14 -38.00
C GLY A 196 16.07 -9.93 -38.97
N GLU A 197 16.74 -11.04 -39.29
CA GLU A 197 17.87 -11.20 -40.24
C GLU A 197 19.24 -10.78 -39.69
N GLY A 198 20.30 -11.58 -39.69
CA GLY A 198 20.62 -12.83 -40.37
C GLY A 198 22.12 -12.77 -40.71
N ALA A 199 22.90 -13.74 -40.23
CA ALA A 199 24.24 -14.19 -40.66
C ALA A 199 25.05 -14.70 -39.46
#